data_AF-A0A0F8CVD9-F1
#
_entry.id   AF-A0A0F8CVD9-F1
#
_cell.length_a   1.000
_cell.length_b   1.000
_cell.length_c   1.000
_cell.angle_alpha   90.00
_cell.angle_beta   90.00
_cell.angle_gamma   90.00
#
_symmetry.space_group_name_H-M   'P 1'
#
loop_
_entity.id
_entity.type
_entity.pdbx_description
1 polymer ?
#
loop_
_entity_poly.entity_id
_entity_poly.type
_entity_poly.pdbx_seq_one_letter_code
_entity_poly.pdbx_strand_id
1 'polypeptide(L)'
;MNHGGSRFTPLTKKIELDIYSDEVFNGIDPFDNTNWMYLGALFVPTDYKAEVLKNLSDLRCIKNHNWNTSESDCPESCKFHKENNTEIHFKEIHRSSARFMIAKDWVSFFSKEACQKHRKMLYCNILGINLSNINYSEFGSGGKTELNIYNRFYRTLLMSGLNYFFKDYSNIVVNSIFHDRGSQEHHEFFPWHPIKQTEFEIDKLSINCNEIEFIDSDHRNSKSEESQFIQLTDLILGATFSTIHNSSNNSRKKEVCELFKPTLHKLLDRKKSPNGQMIGDYYKSNYYRTYQVSFFPKYNMTPEEVITYLDLHGKIQRKEKLKVDNFYYSRLIGSKNQQTLEKWF
;
A
#
# COMPACT_ATOMS: atom_id res chain seq x y z
N MET A 1 -27.50 48.82 16.27
CA MET A 1 -28.00 47.52 16.75
C MET A 1 -27.67 46.45 15.71
N ASN A 2 -26.80 45.52 16.12
CA ASN A 2 -26.48 44.19 15.58
C ASN A 2 -26.22 43.99 14.06
N HIS A 3 -24.95 44.11 13.69
CA HIS A 3 -24.35 43.32 12.61
C HIS A 3 -24.11 41.89 13.08
N GLY A 4 -25.03 40.98 12.77
CA GLY A 4 -24.86 39.54 12.95
C GLY A 4 -24.07 38.93 11.80
N GLY A 5 -22.76 39.18 11.76
CA GLY A 5 -21.85 38.45 10.88
C GLY A 5 -21.71 37.01 11.38
N SER A 6 -22.46 36.08 10.78
CA SER A 6 -22.24 34.64 10.96
C SER A 6 -20.84 34.30 10.46
N ARG A 7 -19.87 34.26 11.38
CA ARG A 7 -18.57 33.62 11.15
C ARG A 7 -18.85 32.14 10.91
N PHE A 8 -18.86 31.74 9.64
CA PHE A 8 -18.64 30.35 9.27
C PHE A 8 -17.22 29.99 9.73
N THR A 9 -17.08 29.48 10.95
CA THR A 9 -15.91 28.67 11.31
C THR A 9 -15.95 27.44 10.40
N PRO A 10 -14.96 27.23 9.52
CA PRO A 10 -14.86 25.99 8.79
C PRO A 10 -14.79 24.88 9.83
N LEU A 11 -15.71 23.91 9.76
CA LEU A 11 -15.60 22.68 10.54
C LEU A 11 -14.20 22.11 10.31
N THR A 12 -13.35 22.16 11.33
CA THR A 12 -12.00 21.60 11.30
C THR A 12 -12.12 20.09 11.20
N LYS A 13 -12.04 19.56 9.98
CA LYS A 13 -12.07 18.11 9.76
C LYS A 13 -10.77 17.51 10.28
N LYS A 14 -10.87 16.73 11.35
CA LYS A 14 -9.81 15.90 11.90
C LYS A 14 -9.96 14.47 11.39
N ILE A 15 -8.85 13.77 11.18
CA ILE A 15 -8.81 12.32 11.02
C ILE A 15 -7.69 11.75 11.87
N GLU A 16 -7.93 10.58 12.45
CA GLU A 16 -6.95 9.81 13.21
C GLU A 16 -6.71 8.48 12.49
N LEU A 17 -5.45 8.09 12.36
CA LEU A 17 -5.01 6.99 11.51
C LEU A 17 -4.00 6.10 12.23
N ASP A 18 -4.04 4.80 11.93
CA ASP A 18 -2.91 3.89 12.05
C ASP A 18 -2.40 3.54 10.65
N ILE A 19 -1.09 3.30 10.51
CA ILE A 19 -0.46 2.97 9.24
C ILE A 19 0.18 1.59 9.32
N TYR A 20 -0.01 0.77 8.31
CA TYR A 20 0.58 -0.58 8.20
C TYR A 20 1.34 -0.69 6.90
N SER A 21 2.53 -1.26 6.95
CA SER A 21 3.44 -1.30 5.80
C SER A 21 4.11 -2.64 5.62
N ASP A 22 4.44 -2.92 4.36
CA ASP A 22 5.18 -4.10 3.92
C ASP A 22 5.82 -3.82 2.54
N GLU A 23 6.66 -4.74 2.06
CA GLU A 23 7.35 -4.64 0.79
C GLU A 23 7.48 -5.93 -0.03
N VAL A 24 7.76 -5.74 -1.31
CA VAL A 24 8.23 -6.80 -2.21
C VAL A 24 9.54 -6.36 -2.85
N PHE A 25 10.61 -7.10 -2.60
CA PHE A 25 11.93 -6.90 -3.21
C PHE A 25 12.15 -7.72 -4.48
N ASN A 26 13.11 -7.29 -5.30
CA ASN A 26 13.74 -8.06 -6.38
C ASN A 26 12.79 -8.61 -7.45
N GLY A 27 11.85 -7.78 -7.88
CA GLY A 27 10.93 -8.12 -8.94
C GLY A 27 11.49 -7.85 -10.34
N ILE A 28 11.71 -8.89 -11.14
CA ILE A 28 12.10 -8.71 -12.54
C ILE A 28 10.85 -8.55 -13.41
N ASP A 29 10.77 -7.45 -14.16
CA ASP A 29 9.71 -7.22 -15.13
C ASP A 29 9.89 -8.15 -16.35
N PRO A 30 8.86 -8.92 -16.74
CA PRO A 30 8.99 -9.91 -17.82
C PRO A 30 9.01 -9.30 -19.23
N PHE A 31 8.68 -8.02 -19.39
CA PHE A 31 8.70 -7.30 -20.65
C PHE A 31 10.09 -6.74 -20.95
N ASP A 32 10.75 -6.10 -19.98
CA ASP A 32 12.00 -5.37 -20.22
C ASP A 32 13.17 -5.78 -19.32
N ASN A 33 12.98 -6.79 -18.45
CA ASN A 33 13.98 -7.30 -17.50
C ASN A 33 14.49 -6.25 -16.49
N THR A 34 13.75 -5.16 -16.28
CA THR A 34 14.08 -4.19 -15.24
C THR A 34 13.80 -4.76 -13.83
N ASN A 35 14.59 -4.33 -12.85
CA ASN A 35 14.45 -4.75 -11.45
C ASN A 35 13.57 -3.78 -10.67
N TRP A 36 12.72 -4.31 -9.80
CA TRP A 36 11.70 -3.55 -9.09
C TRP A 36 11.64 -3.87 -7.61
N MET A 37 11.40 -2.83 -6.82
CA MET A 37 10.95 -2.92 -5.43
C MET A 37 9.56 -2.31 -5.32
N TYR A 38 8.69 -2.85 -4.49
CA TYR A 38 7.36 -2.30 -4.23
C TYR A 38 7.20 -2.06 -2.74
N LEU A 39 6.71 -0.87 -2.38
CA LEU A 39 6.37 -0.52 -1.00
C LEU A 39 4.86 -0.30 -0.90
N GLY A 40 4.24 -0.86 0.14
CA GLY A 40 2.83 -0.70 0.43
C GLY A 40 2.59 0.01 1.76
N ALA A 41 1.63 0.94 1.79
CA ALA A 41 1.13 1.55 3.01
C ALA A 41 -0.40 1.54 3.03
N LEU A 42 -0.95 0.93 4.06
CA LEU A 42 -2.37 0.91 4.38
C LEU A 42 -2.63 1.91 5.51
N PHE A 43 -3.44 2.93 5.25
CA PHE A 43 -3.88 3.90 6.25
C PHE A 43 -5.28 3.52 6.72
N VAL A 44 -5.43 3.27 8.01
CA VAL A 44 -6.65 2.79 8.66
C VAL A 44 -7.15 3.89 9.57
N PRO A 45 -8.28 4.54 9.26
CA PRO A 45 -8.93 5.43 10.20
C PRO A 45 -9.33 4.68 11.47
N THR A 46 -8.98 5.22 12.63
CA THR A 46 -9.19 4.55 13.91
C THR A 46 -10.67 4.22 14.17
N ASP A 47 -11.58 5.08 13.73
CA ASP A 47 -13.04 4.87 13.81
C ASP A 47 -13.52 3.61 13.05
N TYR A 48 -12.78 3.16 12.03
CA TYR A 48 -13.11 1.95 11.25
C TYR A 48 -12.28 0.73 11.63
N LYS A 49 -11.25 0.89 12.46
CA LYS A 49 -10.28 -0.18 12.76
C LYS A 49 -10.96 -1.44 13.30
N ALA A 50 -11.83 -1.29 14.29
CA ALA A 50 -12.57 -2.41 14.89
C ALA A 50 -13.51 -3.10 13.90
N GLU A 51 -14.20 -2.33 13.04
CA GLU A 51 -15.08 -2.88 12.00
C GLU A 51 -14.27 -3.68 10.96
N VAL A 52 -13.13 -3.15 10.52
CA VAL A 52 -12.26 -3.85 9.56
C VAL A 52 -11.67 -5.12 10.20
N LEU A 53 -11.15 -5.06 11.43
CA LEU A 53 -10.63 -6.24 12.13
C LEU A 53 -11.68 -7.33 12.27
N LYS A 54 -12.91 -6.95 12.61
CA LYS A 54 -14.03 -7.89 12.69
C LYS A 54 -14.29 -8.52 11.32
N ASN A 55 -14.39 -7.73 10.25
CA ASN A 55 -14.60 -8.26 8.90
C ASN A 55 -13.48 -9.19 8.45
N LEU A 56 -12.21 -8.81 8.65
CA LEU A 56 -11.07 -9.66 8.30
C LEU A 56 -11.11 -10.98 9.08
N SER A 57 -11.39 -10.91 10.38
CA SER A 57 -11.53 -12.09 11.25
C SER A 57 -12.68 -12.98 10.78
N ASP A 58 -13.86 -12.42 10.58
CA ASP A 58 -15.04 -13.14 10.11
C ASP A 58 -14.81 -13.83 8.77
N LEU A 59 -14.13 -13.15 7.83
CA LEU A 59 -13.75 -13.74 6.54
C LEU A 59 -12.72 -14.87 6.65
N ARG A 60 -12.05 -15.05 7.80
CA ARG A 60 -11.27 -16.28 8.05
C ARG A 60 -12.18 -17.49 8.15
N CYS A 61 -13.42 -17.31 8.59
CA CYS A 61 -14.41 -18.36 8.70
C CYS A 61 -15.08 -18.63 7.35
N ILE A 62 -14.39 -19.37 6.46
CA ILE A 62 -14.76 -19.62 5.05
C ILE A 62 -16.23 -20.06 4.82
N LYS A 63 -16.88 -20.69 5.81
CA LYS A 63 -18.28 -21.16 5.67
C LYS A 63 -19.33 -20.27 6.33
N ASN A 64 -19.03 -19.71 7.50
CA ASN A 64 -20.03 -19.08 8.35
C ASN A 64 -19.84 -17.57 8.45
N HIS A 65 -18.69 -17.04 8.00
CA HIS A 65 -18.33 -15.63 8.09
C HIS A 65 -18.57 -15.02 9.48
N ASN A 66 -18.27 -15.81 10.51
CA ASN A 66 -18.38 -15.42 11.92
C ASN A 66 -17.26 -16.15 12.67
N TRP A 67 -16.19 -15.40 13.00
CA TRP A 67 -15.02 -15.96 13.65
C TRP A 67 -15.16 -15.90 15.16
N ASN A 68 -14.87 -17.02 15.83
CA ASN A 68 -14.77 -17.06 17.28
C ASN A 68 -13.32 -17.32 17.67
N THR A 69 -12.82 -16.68 18.72
CA THR A 69 -11.42 -16.82 19.15
C THR A 69 -11.11 -18.23 19.65
N SER A 70 -12.08 -18.89 20.29
CA SER A 70 -11.96 -20.29 20.71
C SER A 70 -12.74 -21.21 19.78
N GLU A 71 -12.17 -22.39 19.54
CA GLU A 71 -12.88 -23.48 18.86
C GLU A 71 -14.13 -23.93 19.63
N SER A 72 -14.10 -23.86 20.97
CA SER A 72 -15.26 -24.18 21.82
C SER A 72 -16.46 -23.28 21.58
N ASP A 73 -16.21 -22.07 21.09
CA ASP A 73 -17.23 -21.04 20.89
C ASP A 73 -17.75 -21.06 19.45
N CYS A 74 -17.14 -21.89 18.59
CA CYS A 74 -17.65 -22.12 17.26
C CYS A 74 -18.93 -22.97 17.30
N PRO A 75 -19.87 -22.77 16.34
CA PRO A 75 -20.98 -23.70 16.16
C PRO A 75 -20.47 -25.14 16.03
N GLU A 76 -21.19 -26.13 16.59
CA GLU A 76 -20.79 -27.55 16.66
C GLU A 76 -20.36 -28.18 15.32
N SER A 77 -20.65 -27.53 14.19
CA SER A 77 -20.28 -27.94 12.84
C SER A 77 -18.98 -27.31 12.28
N CYS A 78 -18.26 -26.50 13.06
CA CYS A 78 -17.06 -25.80 12.58
C CYS A 78 -15.84 -26.74 12.49
N LYS A 79 -15.64 -27.34 11.32
CA LYS A 79 -14.51 -28.27 11.06
C LYS A 79 -13.21 -27.60 10.63
N PHE A 80 -13.21 -26.28 10.45
CA PHE A 80 -12.11 -25.56 9.79
C PHE A 80 -11.39 -24.57 10.70
N HIS A 81 -11.78 -24.44 11.98
CA HIS A 81 -11.26 -23.42 12.88
C HIS A 81 -9.72 -23.44 12.95
N LYS A 82 -9.14 -24.60 13.23
CA LYS A 82 -7.69 -24.81 13.27
C LYS A 82 -6.98 -24.50 11.95
N GLU A 83 -7.60 -24.86 10.82
CA GLU A 83 -7.02 -24.65 9.48
C GLU A 83 -7.08 -23.18 9.06
N ASN A 84 -8.14 -22.48 9.46
CA ASN A 84 -8.39 -21.07 9.18
C ASN A 84 -7.59 -20.13 10.10
N ASN A 85 -7.18 -20.62 11.28
CA ASN A 85 -6.21 -19.97 12.16
C ASN A 85 -4.79 -20.08 11.58
N THR A 86 -4.56 -19.37 10.49
CA THR A 86 -3.34 -19.42 9.71
C THR A 86 -2.97 -18.03 9.21
N GLU A 87 -1.67 -17.75 9.15
CA GLU A 87 -1.14 -16.57 8.48
C GLU A 87 -1.50 -16.56 6.98
N ILE A 88 -1.92 -15.39 6.50
CA ILE A 88 -2.20 -15.08 5.10
C ILE A 88 -1.04 -14.25 4.56
N HIS A 89 -0.08 -14.92 3.94
CA HIS A 89 1.05 -14.30 3.26
C HIS A 89 0.99 -14.64 1.76
N PHE A 90 1.05 -13.65 0.86
CA PHE A 90 0.86 -13.81 -0.59
C PHE A 90 1.79 -14.88 -1.17
N LYS A 91 3.04 -14.97 -0.71
CA LYS A 91 3.97 -16.01 -1.19
C LYS A 91 3.48 -17.42 -0.83
N GLU A 92 2.74 -17.57 0.25
CA GLU A 92 2.34 -18.86 0.80
C GLU A 92 0.84 -19.20 0.66
N ILE A 93 0.02 -18.34 0.03
CA ILE A 93 -1.43 -18.61 -0.13
C ILE A 93 -1.75 -19.92 -0.84
N HIS A 94 -0.83 -20.40 -1.68
CA HIS A 94 -0.99 -21.64 -2.44
C HIS A 94 -0.85 -22.91 -1.58
N ARG A 95 -0.23 -22.82 -0.39
CA ARG A 95 0.15 -23.97 0.44
C ARG A 95 -1.04 -24.71 1.06
N SER A 96 -2.17 -24.03 1.27
CA SER A 96 -3.38 -24.65 1.81
C SER A 96 -4.62 -24.06 1.19
N SER A 97 -5.70 -24.84 1.18
CA SER A 97 -7.00 -24.36 0.72
C SER A 97 -7.54 -23.23 1.60
N ALA A 98 -7.30 -23.30 2.91
CA ALA A 98 -7.70 -22.25 3.84
C ALA A 98 -7.05 -20.89 3.50
N ARG A 99 -5.72 -20.86 3.37
CA ARG A 99 -4.99 -19.61 3.01
C ARG A 99 -5.48 -19.03 1.70
N PHE A 100 -5.68 -19.89 0.69
CA PHE A 100 -6.15 -19.48 -0.62
C PHE A 100 -7.56 -18.89 -0.59
N MET A 101 -8.51 -19.54 0.09
CA MET A 101 -9.89 -19.07 0.17
C MET A 101 -10.00 -17.76 0.97
N ILE A 102 -9.34 -17.68 2.12
CA ILE A 102 -9.30 -16.46 2.93
C ILE A 102 -8.68 -15.30 2.14
N ALA A 103 -7.60 -15.56 1.40
CA ALA A 103 -6.99 -14.55 0.53
C ALA A 103 -7.96 -14.01 -0.54
N LYS A 104 -8.78 -14.87 -1.16
CA LYS A 104 -9.81 -14.44 -2.12
C LYS A 104 -10.86 -13.57 -1.44
N ASP A 105 -11.33 -13.96 -0.27
CA ASP A 105 -12.36 -13.23 0.47
C ASP A 105 -11.84 -11.86 0.92
N TRP A 106 -10.61 -11.80 1.44
CA TRP A 106 -9.94 -10.55 1.82
C TRP A 106 -9.71 -9.61 0.63
N VAL A 107 -9.23 -10.12 -0.51
CA VAL A 107 -9.06 -9.33 -1.74
C VAL A 107 -10.40 -8.79 -2.24
N SER A 108 -11.46 -9.60 -2.16
CA SER A 108 -12.82 -9.21 -2.55
C SER A 108 -13.35 -8.11 -1.63
N PHE A 109 -13.27 -8.29 -0.31
CA PHE A 109 -13.66 -7.28 0.69
C PHE A 109 -12.91 -5.97 0.49
N PHE A 110 -11.59 -6.04 0.36
CA PHE A 110 -10.74 -4.87 0.15
C PHE A 110 -11.15 -4.08 -1.10
N SER A 111 -11.31 -4.79 -2.24
CA SER A 111 -11.62 -4.18 -3.54
C SER A 111 -13.07 -3.72 -3.68
N LYS A 112 -14.01 -4.42 -3.07
CA LYS A 112 -15.45 -4.18 -3.28
C LYS A 112 -16.09 -3.35 -2.18
N GLU A 113 -15.44 -3.19 -1.04
CA GLU A 113 -16.01 -2.49 0.11
C GLU A 113 -15.00 -1.56 0.77
N ALA A 114 -13.95 -2.11 1.38
CA ALA A 114 -13.12 -1.38 2.35
C ALA A 114 -12.45 -0.13 1.76
N CYS A 115 -11.87 -0.25 0.56
CA CYS A 115 -11.21 0.85 -0.13
C CYS A 115 -12.12 1.68 -1.04
N GLN A 116 -13.44 1.50 -1.01
CA GLN A 116 -14.33 2.30 -1.85
C GLN A 116 -14.59 3.69 -1.24
N LYS A 117 -14.64 4.71 -2.09
CA LYS A 117 -14.85 6.14 -1.78
C LYS A 117 -16.11 6.42 -0.97
N HIS A 118 -17.11 5.55 -1.04
CA HIS A 118 -18.35 5.70 -0.29
C HIS A 118 -18.27 5.13 1.14
N ARG A 119 -17.35 4.19 1.41
CA ARG A 119 -17.08 3.60 2.74
C ARG A 119 -15.88 4.25 3.42
N LYS A 120 -14.75 4.33 2.71
CA LYS A 120 -13.46 4.90 3.18
C LYS A 120 -12.95 4.23 4.47
N MET A 121 -13.18 2.93 4.61
CA MET A 121 -12.69 2.16 5.76
C MET A 121 -11.17 1.98 5.71
N LEU A 122 -10.62 1.90 4.50
CA LEU A 122 -9.19 1.73 4.26
C LEU A 122 -8.73 2.66 3.14
N TYR A 123 -7.51 3.16 3.27
CA TYR A 123 -6.81 3.86 2.20
C TYR A 123 -5.49 3.16 1.91
N CYS A 124 -5.14 2.96 0.64
CA CYS A 124 -3.95 2.20 0.27
C CYS A 124 -3.09 2.97 -0.72
N ASN A 125 -1.81 3.11 -0.41
CA ASN A 125 -0.80 3.66 -1.30
C ASN A 125 0.22 2.58 -1.64
N ILE A 126 0.48 2.36 -2.92
CA ILE A 126 1.54 1.47 -3.39
C ILE A 126 2.49 2.27 -4.29
N LEU A 127 3.78 2.15 -4.00
CA LEU A 127 4.86 2.74 -4.79
C LEU A 127 5.74 1.63 -5.37
N GLY A 128 5.71 1.47 -6.69
CA GLY A 128 6.67 0.64 -7.42
C GLY A 128 7.92 1.46 -7.79
N ILE A 129 9.08 0.95 -7.44
CA ILE A 129 10.38 1.57 -7.62
C ILE A 129 11.15 0.78 -8.68
N ASN A 130 11.45 1.38 -9.83
CA ASN A 130 12.31 0.81 -10.86
C ASN A 130 13.77 0.99 -10.43
N LEU A 131 14.31 -0.04 -9.80
CA LEU A 131 15.70 -0.07 -9.33
C LEU A 131 16.69 0.03 -10.49
N SER A 132 16.37 -0.51 -11.67
CA SER A 132 17.25 -0.40 -12.85
C SER A 132 17.45 1.02 -13.35
N ASN A 133 16.52 1.93 -13.03
CA ASN A 133 16.60 3.33 -13.44
C ASN A 133 17.16 4.26 -12.34
N ILE A 134 17.50 3.72 -11.17
CA ILE A 134 18.06 4.49 -10.05
C ILE A 134 19.59 4.48 -10.15
N ASN A 135 20.20 5.64 -9.90
CA ASN A 135 21.63 5.70 -9.68
C ASN A 135 21.98 5.38 -8.23
N TYR A 136 22.64 4.24 -8.01
CA TYR A 136 23.01 3.71 -6.69
C TYR A 136 24.14 4.50 -6.01
N SER A 137 24.96 5.27 -6.76
CA SER A 137 26.08 6.03 -6.17
C SER A 137 25.65 7.03 -5.10
N GLU A 138 24.39 7.48 -5.17
CA GLU A 138 23.82 8.51 -4.31
C GLU A 138 23.16 7.95 -3.03
N PHE A 139 23.26 6.63 -2.80
CA PHE A 139 22.65 5.95 -1.65
C PHE A 139 23.70 5.35 -0.71
N GLY A 140 24.89 5.93 -0.73
CA GLY A 140 26.03 5.49 0.08
C GLY A 140 26.67 4.21 -0.43
N SER A 141 27.86 3.94 0.08
CA SER A 141 28.64 2.74 -0.22
C SER A 141 28.48 1.66 0.85
N GLY A 142 28.70 0.40 0.47
CA GLY A 142 28.64 -0.77 1.36
C GLY A 142 27.35 -1.59 1.21
N GLY A 143 27.23 -2.67 1.99
CA GLY A 143 26.09 -3.61 1.89
C GLY A 143 24.71 -3.08 2.34
N LYS A 144 24.58 -1.77 2.59
CA LYS A 144 23.34 -1.11 3.06
C LYS A 144 22.60 -0.31 1.97
N THR A 145 23.16 -0.19 0.76
CA THR A 145 22.62 0.71 -0.29
C THR A 145 21.14 0.46 -0.59
N GLU A 146 20.68 -0.79 -0.65
CA GLU A 146 19.27 -1.12 -0.90
C GLU A 146 18.35 -0.68 0.25
N LEU A 147 18.80 -0.81 1.51
CA LEU A 147 18.06 -0.32 2.68
C LEU A 147 18.02 1.22 2.74
N ASN A 148 19.09 1.89 2.28
CA ASN A 148 19.09 3.35 2.14
C ASN A 148 18.08 3.82 1.09
N ILE A 149 18.01 3.13 -0.05
CA ILE A 149 16.98 3.33 -1.09
C ILE A 149 15.60 3.16 -0.46
N TYR A 150 15.37 2.01 0.20
CA TYR A 150 14.12 1.69 0.88
C TYR A 150 13.67 2.83 1.82
N ASN A 151 14.54 3.23 2.76
CA ASN A 151 14.24 4.23 3.78
C ASN A 151 13.79 5.56 3.16
N ARG A 152 14.45 5.98 2.08
CA ARG A 152 14.11 7.22 1.36
C ARG A 152 12.77 7.14 0.64
N PHE A 153 12.48 6.01 0.01
CA PHE A 153 11.20 5.82 -0.69
C PHE A 153 10.05 5.50 0.26
N TYR A 154 10.31 4.95 1.43
CA TYR A 154 9.30 4.77 2.48
C TYR A 154 8.76 6.11 2.95
N ARG A 155 9.63 7.11 3.16
CA ARG A 155 9.19 8.50 3.40
C ARG A 155 8.31 9.03 2.26
N THR A 156 8.72 8.81 1.01
CA THR A 156 7.94 9.22 -0.18
C THR A 156 6.55 8.55 -0.19
N LEU A 157 6.48 7.27 0.17
CA LEU A 157 5.23 6.51 0.29
C LEU A 157 4.30 7.12 1.34
N LEU A 158 4.81 7.42 2.54
CA LEU A 158 4.01 8.06 3.60
C LEU A 158 3.52 9.44 3.17
N MET A 159 4.44 10.31 2.73
CA MET A 159 4.12 11.70 2.35
C MET A 159 3.11 11.76 1.19
N SER A 160 3.27 10.90 0.17
CA SER A 160 2.37 10.87 -0.98
C SER A 160 0.97 10.38 -0.59
N GLY A 161 0.86 9.36 0.27
CA GLY A 161 -0.43 8.87 0.76
C GLY A 161 -1.14 9.93 1.61
N LEU A 162 -0.43 10.50 2.60
CA LEU A 162 -0.99 11.48 3.53
C LEU A 162 -1.49 12.74 2.82
N ASN A 163 -0.67 13.32 1.93
CA ASN A 163 -1.04 14.51 1.17
C ASN A 163 -2.14 14.24 0.14
N TYR A 164 -2.19 13.05 -0.45
CA TYR A 164 -3.13 12.76 -1.52
C TYR A 164 -4.53 12.43 -0.99
N PHE A 165 -4.64 11.50 -0.04
CA PHE A 165 -5.91 11.00 0.50
C PHE A 165 -6.56 12.00 1.45
N PHE A 166 -5.76 12.64 2.29
CA PHE A 166 -6.27 13.44 3.41
C PHE A 166 -6.10 14.95 3.19
N LYS A 167 -5.96 15.40 1.93
CA LYS A 167 -5.78 16.82 1.61
C LYS A 167 -6.89 17.73 2.19
N ASP A 168 -8.11 17.22 2.29
CA ASP A 168 -9.31 17.96 2.70
C ASP A 168 -9.50 18.01 4.23
N TYR A 169 -8.63 17.35 5.00
CA TYR A 169 -8.59 17.43 6.46
C TYR A 169 -7.68 18.58 6.89
N SER A 170 -8.09 19.33 7.91
CA SER A 170 -7.29 20.42 8.49
C SER A 170 -6.31 19.93 9.55
N ASN A 171 -6.53 18.72 10.08
CA ASN A 171 -5.66 18.07 11.05
C ASN A 171 -5.64 16.56 10.78
N ILE A 172 -4.45 15.97 10.64
CA ILE A 172 -4.22 14.55 10.47
C ILE A 172 -3.38 14.08 11.65
N VAL A 173 -3.87 13.10 12.39
CA VAL A 173 -3.13 12.48 13.49
C VAL A 173 -2.81 11.04 13.11
N VAL A 174 -1.54 10.66 13.15
CA VAL A 174 -1.12 9.26 13.04
C VAL A 174 -0.78 8.78 14.43
N ASN A 175 -1.51 7.78 14.92
CA ASN A 175 -1.32 7.26 16.27
C ASN A 175 -0.15 6.27 16.31
N SER A 176 -0.16 5.29 15.40
CA SER A 176 0.89 4.29 15.26
C SER A 176 1.27 4.02 13.81
N ILE A 177 2.53 3.64 13.60
CA ILE A 177 3.03 3.11 12.32
C ILE A 177 3.60 1.72 12.58
N PHE A 178 3.04 0.73 11.89
CA PHE A 178 3.39 -0.68 11.97
C PHE A 178 4.06 -1.14 10.69
N HIS A 179 4.97 -2.09 10.82
CA HIS A 179 5.69 -2.71 9.71
C HIS A 179 5.87 -4.21 9.97
N ASP A 180 5.87 -5.04 8.93
CA ASP A 180 6.26 -6.45 9.10
C ASP A 180 7.71 -6.57 9.58
N ARG A 181 8.03 -7.63 10.30
CA ARG A 181 9.42 -7.86 10.72
C ARG A 181 10.31 -8.14 9.51
N GLY A 182 11.46 -7.48 9.47
CA GLY A 182 12.37 -7.54 8.34
C GLY A 182 13.70 -6.86 8.61
N SER A 183 14.59 -6.89 7.62
CA SER A 183 15.94 -6.32 7.72
C SER A 183 15.98 -4.81 8.05
N GLN A 184 14.87 -4.12 7.80
CA GLN A 184 14.66 -2.71 8.06
C GLN A 184 14.68 -2.39 9.57
N GLU A 185 14.28 -3.34 10.43
CA GLU A 185 14.27 -3.15 11.89
C GLU A 185 15.69 -2.95 12.46
N HIS A 186 16.69 -3.47 11.77
CA HIS A 186 18.10 -3.36 12.16
C HIS A 186 18.82 -2.16 11.50
N HIS A 187 18.12 -1.38 10.67
CA HIS A 187 18.70 -0.22 10.03
C HIS A 187 18.70 0.98 10.99
N GLU A 188 19.85 1.62 11.18
CA GLU A 188 20.07 2.65 12.21
C GLU A 188 19.11 3.87 12.14
N PHE A 189 18.58 4.16 10.94
CA PHE A 189 17.68 5.28 10.72
C PHE A 189 16.23 4.88 10.49
N PHE A 190 15.97 3.66 10.01
CA PHE A 190 14.64 3.35 9.49
C PHE A 190 13.53 3.36 10.56
N PRO A 191 13.75 2.84 11.78
CA PRO A 191 12.72 2.84 12.81
C PRO A 191 12.15 4.23 13.15
N TRP A 192 12.91 5.32 13.03
CA TRP A 192 12.50 6.64 13.53
C TRP A 192 12.62 7.79 12.53
N HIS A 193 13.54 7.72 11.57
CA HIS A 193 13.83 8.82 10.66
C HIS A 193 12.67 9.16 9.71
N PRO A 194 12.00 8.18 9.05
CA PRO A 194 10.83 8.46 8.22
C PRO A 194 9.72 9.21 8.94
N ILE A 195 9.47 8.87 10.22
CA ILE A 195 8.45 9.50 11.06
C ILE A 195 8.75 10.99 11.20
N LYS A 196 9.91 11.31 11.79
CA LYS A 196 10.33 12.69 12.08
C LYS A 196 10.32 13.56 10.83
N GLN A 197 10.80 13.01 9.73
CA GLN A 197 10.89 13.71 8.45
C GLN A 197 9.53 13.91 7.78
N THR A 198 8.60 12.96 7.93
CA THR A 198 7.25 13.08 7.36
C THR A 198 6.44 14.11 8.14
N GLU A 199 6.50 14.08 9.47
CA GLU A 199 5.86 15.08 10.35
C GLU A 199 6.37 16.49 10.06
N PHE A 200 7.69 16.66 9.93
CA PHE A 200 8.30 17.97 9.65
C PHE A 200 7.84 18.62 8.34
N GLU A 201 7.54 17.84 7.29
CA GLU A 201 7.18 18.37 5.97
C GLU A 201 5.68 18.58 5.76
N ILE A 202 4.82 18.06 6.65
CA ILE A 202 3.36 18.15 6.50
C ILE A 202 2.79 18.99 7.64
N ASP A 203 2.58 20.29 7.38
CA ASP A 203 2.16 21.30 8.38
C ASP A 203 0.96 20.90 9.26
N LYS A 204 0.06 20.07 8.72
CA LYS A 204 -1.20 19.65 9.37
C LYS A 204 -1.16 18.24 9.95
N LEU A 205 0.02 17.63 10.01
CA LEU A 205 0.24 16.27 10.50
C LEU A 205 0.81 16.32 11.91
N SER A 206 0.34 15.41 12.76
CA SER A 206 0.97 15.07 14.03
C SER A 206 1.13 13.56 14.11
N ILE A 207 2.30 13.07 14.49
CA ILE A 207 2.57 11.64 14.67
C ILE A 207 2.86 11.37 16.15
N ASN A 208 2.04 10.53 16.78
CA ASN A 208 2.10 10.28 18.23
C ASN A 208 3.10 9.18 18.62
N CYS A 209 3.65 8.45 17.65
CA CYS A 209 4.69 7.43 17.86
C CYS A 209 6.06 7.96 17.46
N ASN A 210 7.11 7.61 18.22
CA ASN A 210 8.49 8.03 17.92
C ASN A 210 9.24 7.01 17.04
N GLU A 211 8.77 5.76 17.03
CA GLU A 211 9.38 4.66 16.28
C GLU A 211 8.29 3.84 15.57
N ILE A 212 8.67 3.20 14.47
CA ILE A 212 7.89 2.19 13.76
C ILE A 212 7.88 0.91 14.60
N GLU A 213 6.70 0.35 14.80
CA GLU A 213 6.53 -0.91 15.52
C GLU A 213 6.62 -2.09 14.54
N PHE A 214 7.61 -2.96 14.75
CA PHE A 214 7.82 -4.16 13.94
C PHE A 214 7.07 -5.36 14.52
N ILE A 215 6.03 -5.80 13.81
CA ILE A 215 5.13 -6.87 14.25
C ILE A 215 5.30 -8.08 13.35
N ASP A 216 5.33 -9.27 13.94
CA ASP A 216 5.28 -10.53 13.20
C ASP A 216 3.91 -10.64 12.49
N SER A 217 3.92 -10.78 11.17
CA SER A 217 2.69 -10.92 10.38
C SER A 217 1.86 -12.16 10.76
N ASP A 218 2.45 -13.21 11.34
CA ASP A 218 1.68 -14.31 11.93
C ASP A 218 1.10 -13.90 13.29
N HIS A 219 -0.18 -13.55 13.28
CA HIS A 219 -0.96 -13.22 14.49
C HIS A 219 -0.86 -14.26 15.63
N ARG A 220 -0.52 -15.52 15.33
CA ARG A 220 -0.32 -16.57 16.35
C ARG A 220 1.01 -16.38 17.11
N ASN A 221 2.00 -15.80 16.45
CA ASN A 221 3.31 -15.47 17.03
C ASN A 221 3.28 -14.10 17.72
N SER A 222 2.74 -13.09 17.03
CA SER A 222 2.66 -11.72 17.57
C SER A 222 1.69 -11.58 18.74
N LYS A 223 0.65 -12.42 18.79
CA LYS A 223 -0.50 -12.31 19.70
C LYS A 223 -1.18 -10.93 19.61
N SER A 224 -1.14 -10.33 18.42
CA SER A 224 -1.69 -9.01 18.14
C SER A 224 -2.65 -9.05 16.95
N GLU A 225 -3.77 -8.35 17.07
CA GLU A 225 -4.73 -8.18 15.97
C GLU A 225 -4.17 -7.27 14.86
N GLU A 226 -3.15 -6.46 15.16
CA GLU A 226 -2.46 -5.60 14.17
C GLU A 226 -1.85 -6.42 13.02
N SER A 227 -1.44 -7.66 13.30
CA SER A 227 -0.93 -8.60 12.31
C SER A 227 -1.93 -8.88 11.18
N GLN A 228 -3.24 -8.69 11.41
CA GLN A 228 -4.26 -8.85 10.36
C GLN A 228 -4.10 -7.79 9.27
N PHE A 229 -3.76 -6.55 9.64
CA PHE A 229 -3.54 -5.46 8.69
C PHE A 229 -2.18 -5.60 7.97
N ILE A 230 -1.16 -6.12 8.65
CA ILE A 230 0.12 -6.47 8.01
C ILE A 230 -0.12 -7.54 6.92
N GLN A 231 -0.80 -8.65 7.26
CA GLN A 231 -1.16 -9.70 6.30
C GLN A 231 -2.01 -9.17 5.14
N LEU A 232 -2.97 -8.26 5.41
CA LEU A 232 -3.76 -7.63 4.34
C LEU A 232 -2.88 -6.75 3.43
N THR A 233 -1.94 -6.00 4.02
CA THR A 233 -1.01 -5.15 3.27
C THR A 233 -0.13 -5.98 2.34
N ASP A 234 0.51 -7.04 2.87
CA ASP A 234 1.28 -8.02 2.09
C ASP A 234 0.43 -8.64 0.97
N LEU A 235 -0.79 -9.09 1.28
CA LEU A 235 -1.67 -9.74 0.31
C LEU A 235 -2.00 -8.82 -0.88
N ILE A 236 -2.36 -7.57 -0.61
CA ILE A 236 -2.71 -6.59 -1.64
C ILE A 236 -1.47 -6.14 -2.41
N LEU A 237 -0.33 -5.97 -1.73
CA LEU A 237 0.93 -5.62 -2.36
C LEU A 237 1.43 -6.74 -3.28
N GLY A 238 1.41 -7.98 -2.80
CA GLY A 238 1.76 -9.19 -3.54
C GLY A 238 0.83 -9.44 -4.73
N ALA A 239 -0.48 -9.25 -4.56
CA ALA A 239 -1.44 -9.33 -5.67
C ALA A 239 -1.19 -8.23 -6.72
N THR A 240 -0.90 -6.99 -6.29
CA THR A 240 -0.54 -5.88 -7.19
C THR A 240 0.72 -6.20 -7.98
N PHE A 241 1.79 -6.59 -7.28
CA PHE A 241 3.07 -6.95 -7.86
C PHE A 241 2.92 -8.12 -8.85
N SER A 242 2.30 -9.21 -8.42
CA SER A 242 2.17 -10.41 -9.25
C SER A 242 1.24 -10.23 -10.44
N THR A 243 0.21 -9.38 -10.34
CA THR A 243 -0.63 -9.03 -11.49
C THR A 243 0.15 -8.23 -12.53
N ILE A 244 0.95 -7.24 -12.11
CA ILE A 244 1.76 -6.42 -13.03
C ILE A 244 2.83 -7.27 -13.71
N HIS A 245 3.61 -8.02 -12.92
CA HIS A 245 4.83 -8.69 -13.36
C HIS A 245 4.61 -10.15 -13.79
N ASN A 246 3.39 -10.67 -13.67
CA ASN A 246 3.09 -12.09 -13.89
C ASN A 246 4.10 -13.01 -13.16
N SER A 247 4.44 -12.67 -11.92
CA SER A 247 5.59 -13.22 -11.19
C SER A 247 5.40 -14.66 -10.69
N SER A 248 4.25 -15.28 -10.93
CA SER A 248 3.96 -16.63 -10.47
C SER A 248 3.26 -17.49 -11.50
N ASN A 249 3.69 -18.75 -11.61
CA ASN A 249 3.02 -19.78 -12.39
C ASN A 249 2.00 -20.60 -11.59
N ASN A 250 1.89 -20.38 -10.27
CA ASN A 250 0.97 -21.11 -9.43
C ASN A 250 -0.50 -20.73 -9.71
N SER A 251 -1.36 -21.71 -9.95
CA SER A 251 -2.77 -21.49 -10.31
C SER A 251 -3.57 -20.74 -9.25
N ARG A 252 -3.39 -21.05 -7.96
CA ARG A 252 -4.08 -20.37 -6.85
C ARG A 252 -3.67 -18.89 -6.75
N LYS A 253 -2.39 -18.59 -6.92
CA LYS A 253 -1.91 -17.19 -6.97
C LYS A 253 -2.50 -16.45 -8.18
N LYS A 254 -2.49 -17.08 -9.35
CA LYS A 254 -3.11 -16.51 -10.57
C LYS A 254 -4.59 -16.22 -10.37
N GLU A 255 -5.33 -17.10 -9.71
CA GLU A 255 -6.77 -16.87 -9.45
C GLU A 255 -7.02 -15.68 -8.52
N VAL A 256 -6.19 -15.49 -7.48
CA VAL A 256 -6.23 -14.29 -6.64
C VAL A 256 -5.89 -13.03 -7.45
N CYS A 257 -4.87 -13.10 -8.31
CA CYS A 257 -4.51 -11.98 -9.20
C CYS A 257 -5.64 -11.66 -10.19
N GLU A 258 -6.28 -12.65 -10.81
CA GLU A 258 -7.41 -12.44 -11.73
C GLU A 258 -8.62 -11.83 -11.00
N LEU A 259 -8.88 -12.21 -9.75
CA LEU A 259 -9.89 -11.56 -8.92
C LEU A 259 -9.56 -10.07 -8.66
N PHE A 260 -8.29 -9.74 -8.45
CA PHE A 260 -7.82 -8.39 -8.16
C PHE A 260 -7.66 -7.50 -9.41
N LYS A 261 -7.39 -8.11 -10.56
CA LYS A 261 -7.04 -7.45 -11.83
C LYS A 261 -8.03 -6.37 -12.30
N PRO A 262 -9.37 -6.53 -12.19
CA PRO A 262 -10.30 -5.44 -12.55
C PRO A 262 -10.12 -4.17 -11.71
N THR A 263 -9.81 -4.32 -10.42
CA THR A 263 -9.46 -3.19 -9.54
C THR A 263 -8.19 -2.54 -10.06
N LEU A 264 -7.13 -3.33 -10.29
CA LEU A 264 -5.85 -2.80 -10.73
C LEU A 264 -5.92 -2.10 -12.09
N HIS A 265 -6.66 -2.63 -13.06
CA HIS A 265 -6.88 -1.96 -14.36
C HIS A 265 -7.42 -0.54 -14.19
N LYS A 266 -8.45 -0.37 -13.34
CA LYS A 266 -9.01 0.97 -13.05
C LYS A 266 -7.98 1.87 -12.37
N LEU A 267 -7.16 1.32 -11.48
CA LEU A 267 -6.08 2.08 -10.85
C LEU A 267 -5.01 2.49 -11.86
N LEU A 268 -4.66 1.67 -12.85
CA LEU A 268 -3.59 1.97 -13.79
C LEU A 268 -4.04 2.78 -15.01
N ASP A 269 -5.34 2.88 -15.27
CA ASP A 269 -5.87 3.75 -16.33
C ASP A 269 -5.84 5.22 -15.89
N ARG A 270 -4.65 5.82 -16.02
CA ARG A 270 -4.33 7.22 -15.74
C ARG A 270 -3.34 7.75 -16.75
N LYS A 271 -3.67 8.85 -17.41
CA LYS A 271 -2.74 9.56 -18.29
C LYS A 271 -2.93 11.06 -18.22
N LYS A 272 -1.88 11.79 -18.58
CA LYS A 272 -1.94 13.26 -18.72
C LYS A 272 -2.47 13.59 -20.11
N SER A 273 -3.55 14.37 -20.16
CA SER A 273 -4.08 14.89 -21.43
C SER A 273 -3.20 16.04 -21.97
N PRO A 274 -3.38 16.46 -23.24
CA PRO A 274 -2.56 17.52 -23.85
C PRO A 274 -2.60 18.86 -23.10
N ASN A 275 -3.72 19.18 -22.42
CA ASN A 275 -3.86 20.39 -21.62
C ASN A 275 -3.29 20.27 -20.19
N GLY A 276 -2.67 19.13 -19.87
CA GLY A 276 -2.07 18.86 -18.56
C GLY A 276 -3.00 18.26 -17.51
N GLN A 277 -4.30 18.16 -17.77
CA GLN A 277 -5.26 17.52 -16.86
C GLN A 277 -5.05 16.01 -16.85
N MET A 278 -5.09 15.39 -15.67
CA MET A 278 -5.09 13.93 -15.57
C MET A 278 -6.47 13.36 -15.89
N ILE A 279 -6.50 12.33 -16.72
CA ILE A 279 -7.70 11.64 -17.20
C ILE A 279 -7.53 10.11 -17.09
N GLY A 280 -8.64 9.38 -17.19
CA GLY A 280 -8.71 7.91 -17.10
C GLY A 280 -9.78 7.43 -16.12
N ASP A 281 -10.09 6.14 -16.16
CA ASP A 281 -11.14 5.50 -15.37
C ASP A 281 -10.91 5.63 -13.87
N TYR A 282 -9.65 5.73 -13.43
CA TYR A 282 -9.31 5.97 -12.04
C TYR A 282 -10.10 7.14 -11.43
N TYR A 283 -10.17 8.26 -12.15
CA TYR A 283 -10.80 9.50 -11.66
C TYR A 283 -12.32 9.43 -11.57
N LYS A 284 -12.92 8.45 -12.25
CA LYS A 284 -14.37 8.16 -12.23
C LYS A 284 -14.72 6.97 -11.33
N SER A 285 -13.71 6.21 -10.90
CA SER A 285 -13.89 4.98 -10.13
C SER A 285 -14.24 5.25 -8.67
N ASN A 286 -14.74 4.19 -8.00
CA ASN A 286 -14.92 4.18 -6.55
C ASN A 286 -13.59 4.15 -5.77
N TYR A 287 -12.42 4.17 -6.42
CA TYR A 287 -11.11 4.14 -5.77
C TYR A 287 -10.44 5.52 -5.74
N TYR A 288 -11.03 6.52 -6.38
CA TYR A 288 -10.47 7.85 -6.45
C TYR A 288 -10.27 8.43 -5.04
N ARG A 289 -9.01 8.73 -4.71
CA ARG A 289 -8.57 9.23 -3.38
C ARG A 289 -8.71 8.24 -2.22
N THR A 290 -8.83 6.95 -2.50
CA THR A 290 -8.78 5.90 -1.47
C THR A 290 -7.75 4.83 -1.79
N TYR A 291 -7.49 4.55 -3.05
CA TYR A 291 -6.44 3.62 -3.44
C TYR A 291 -5.64 4.20 -4.59
N GLN A 292 -4.31 4.20 -4.49
CA GLN A 292 -3.44 4.52 -5.61
C GLN A 292 -2.26 3.56 -5.72
N VAL A 293 -1.90 3.26 -6.96
CA VAL A 293 -0.62 2.68 -7.35
C VAL A 293 0.14 3.72 -8.17
N SER A 294 1.42 3.91 -7.87
CA SER A 294 2.32 4.83 -8.56
C SER A 294 3.67 4.18 -8.81
N PHE A 295 4.42 4.69 -9.78
CA PHE A 295 5.71 4.16 -10.18
C PHE A 295 6.75 5.26 -10.31
N PHE A 296 8.00 4.92 -10.02
CA PHE A 296 9.13 5.83 -10.08
C PHE A 296 10.45 5.04 -10.24
N PRO A 297 11.49 5.58 -10.90
CA PRO A 297 11.44 6.67 -11.85
C PRO A 297 11.08 6.15 -13.26
N LYS A 298 10.39 6.98 -14.04
CA LYS A 298 10.01 6.67 -15.42
C LYS A 298 11.21 6.52 -16.36
N TYR A 299 12.25 7.30 -16.13
CA TYR A 299 13.47 7.34 -16.93
C TYR A 299 14.69 7.09 -16.04
N ASN A 300 15.82 6.72 -16.64
CA ASN A 300 17.09 6.62 -15.93
C ASN A 300 17.43 7.96 -15.29
N MET A 301 17.71 7.93 -13.99
CA MET A 301 18.04 9.13 -13.23
C MET A 301 19.54 9.42 -13.31
N THR A 302 19.86 10.67 -13.60
CA THR A 302 21.20 11.24 -13.38
C THR A 302 21.47 11.40 -11.87
N PRO A 303 22.75 11.47 -11.43
CA PRO A 303 23.09 11.81 -10.04
C PRO A 303 22.38 13.08 -9.57
N GLU A 304 22.35 14.13 -10.39
CA GLU A 304 21.72 15.41 -10.08
C GLU A 304 20.20 15.28 -9.90
N GLU A 305 19.54 14.46 -10.72
CA GLU A 305 18.11 14.17 -10.56
C GLU A 305 17.85 13.36 -9.30
N VAL A 306 18.70 12.40 -8.94
CA VAL A 306 18.57 11.67 -7.68
C VAL A 306 18.68 12.64 -6.50
N ILE A 307 19.69 13.50 -6.50
CA ILE A 307 19.85 14.53 -5.47
C ILE A 307 18.66 15.50 -5.45
N THR A 308 18.13 15.91 -6.61
CA THR A 308 17.07 16.94 -6.69
C THR A 308 15.68 16.39 -6.39
N TYR A 309 15.33 15.23 -6.94
CA TYR A 309 14.03 14.59 -6.68
C TYR A 309 13.92 14.06 -5.26
N LEU A 310 15.05 13.63 -4.72
CA LEU A 310 15.05 12.88 -3.51
C LEU A 310 15.71 13.64 -2.35
N ASP A 311 16.27 14.84 -2.56
CA ASP A 311 17.09 15.71 -1.65
C ASP A 311 17.13 15.23 -0.22
N LEU A 312 18.29 15.10 0.43
CA LEU A 312 18.50 14.38 1.71
C LEU A 312 17.51 14.75 2.84
N HIS A 313 16.83 15.89 2.70
CA HIS A 313 15.73 16.39 3.53
C HIS A 313 14.31 16.08 3.01
N GLY A 314 14.13 15.21 2.02
CA GLY A 314 12.88 14.82 1.33
C GLY A 314 12.05 15.95 0.74
N LYS A 315 12.67 17.11 0.47
CA LYS A 315 12.01 18.21 -0.23
C LYS A 315 12.02 17.95 -1.72
N ILE A 316 10.83 17.83 -2.31
CA ILE A 316 10.67 17.98 -3.76
C ILE A 316 10.89 19.48 -4.07
N GLN A 317 12.12 19.89 -4.36
CA GLN A 317 12.41 21.28 -4.71
C GLN A 317 11.77 21.61 -6.07
N ARG A 318 10.84 22.58 -6.07
CA ARG A 318 10.36 23.21 -7.31
C ARG A 318 11.43 24.17 -7.84
N LYS A 319 12.45 23.68 -8.56
CA LYS A 319 13.24 24.55 -9.45
C LYS A 319 12.51 24.72 -10.79
N GLU A 320 12.52 25.96 -11.29
CA GLU A 320 11.75 26.44 -12.45
C GLU A 320 12.33 26.05 -13.82
N LYS A 321 13.35 25.19 -13.90
CA LYS A 321 13.93 24.78 -15.19
C LYS A 321 14.02 23.26 -15.30
N LEU A 322 13.20 22.72 -16.21
CA LEU A 322 13.10 21.33 -16.67
C LEU A 322 12.52 20.33 -15.64
N LYS A 323 11.21 20.40 -15.39
CA LYS A 323 10.46 19.34 -14.69
C LYS A 323 10.28 18.12 -15.60
N VAL A 324 11.19 17.15 -15.55
CA VAL A 324 10.89 15.78 -16.02
C VAL A 324 10.15 15.06 -14.90
N ASP A 325 8.82 15.16 -14.83
CA ASP A 325 8.03 14.41 -13.84
C ASP A 325 8.29 12.90 -14.00
N ASN A 326 9.10 12.36 -13.08
CA ASN A 326 9.56 10.98 -13.11
C ASN A 326 8.56 10.01 -12.46
N PHE A 327 7.51 10.53 -11.82
CA PHE A 327 6.40 9.71 -11.36
C PHE A 327 5.44 9.40 -12.51
N TYR A 328 4.92 8.19 -12.52
CA TYR A 328 3.89 7.79 -13.47
C TYR A 328 2.94 6.78 -12.85
N TYR A 329 1.78 6.60 -13.48
CA TYR A 329 0.64 5.90 -12.87
C TYR A 329 0.07 4.78 -13.75
N SER A 330 0.52 4.69 -14.99
CA SER A 330 0.10 3.66 -15.95
C SER A 330 1.22 2.65 -16.16
N ARG A 331 0.88 1.36 -16.20
CA ARG A 331 1.79 0.28 -16.57
C ARG A 331 1.02 -0.83 -17.26
N LEU A 332 1.69 -1.56 -18.14
CA LEU A 332 1.15 -2.78 -18.72
C LEU A 332 1.02 -3.87 -17.64
N ILE A 333 -0.01 -4.71 -17.77
CA ILE A 333 -0.27 -5.86 -16.92
C ILE A 333 0.05 -7.11 -17.73
N GLY A 334 0.83 -8.05 -17.19
CA GLY A 334 1.01 -9.39 -17.76
C GLY A 334 2.42 -9.67 -18.28
N SER A 335 2.55 -10.33 -19.44
CA SER A 335 3.83 -10.69 -20.06
C SER A 335 3.81 -10.50 -21.59
N LYS A 336 4.98 -10.47 -22.24
CA LYS A 336 5.13 -10.38 -23.71
C LYS A 336 4.29 -11.43 -24.47
N ASN A 337 4.03 -12.58 -23.87
CA ASN A 337 3.24 -13.68 -24.46
C ASN A 337 1.73 -13.58 -24.19
N GLN A 338 1.26 -12.59 -23.43
CA GLN A 338 -0.14 -12.31 -23.13
C GLN A 338 -0.62 -11.02 -23.82
N GLN A 339 -0.13 -10.76 -25.03
CA GLN A 339 -0.59 -9.64 -25.83
C GLN A 339 -1.92 -10.01 -26.51
N THR A 340 -2.97 -9.32 -26.04
CA THR A 340 -4.37 -9.22 -26.53
C THR A 340 -5.44 -10.16 -25.94
N LEU A 341 -6.57 -9.53 -25.59
CA LEU A 341 -7.82 -10.11 -25.07
C LEU A 341 -8.49 -11.12 -26.01
N GLU A 342 -8.06 -11.19 -27.27
CA GLU A 342 -8.65 -12.05 -28.30
C GLU A 342 -8.34 -13.53 -28.13
N LYS A 343 -7.36 -13.88 -27.27
CA LYS A 343 -6.96 -15.27 -27.01
C LYS A 343 -7.44 -15.82 -25.66
N TRP A 344 -8.37 -15.14 -25.00
CA TRP A 344 -8.88 -15.53 -23.68
C TRP A 344 -10.35 -15.98 -23.65
N PHE A 345 -11.06 -15.95 -24.79
CA PHE A 345 -12.42 -16.48 -24.94
C PHE A 345 -12.44 -17.71 -25.83
#